data_AF-A0A652KQJ2-F1
#
_entry.id   AF-A0A652KQJ2-F1
#
_cell.length_a   1.000
_cell.length_b   1.000
_cell.length_c   1.000
_cell.angle_alpha   90.00
_cell.angle_beta   90.00
_cell.angle_gamma   90.00
#
_symmetry.space_group_name_H-M   'P 1'
#
loop_
_entity.id
_entity.type
_entity.pdbx_description
1 polymer ?
#
loop_
_entity_poly.entity_id
_entity_poly.type
_entity_poly.pdbx_seq_one_letter_code
_entity_poly.pdbx_strand_id
1 'polypeptide(L)'
;MEAMARKQGGRVPSAVARLATSPETLGGFLQASAAFESSTLDPLSREVVVMTMATRNACHICVEMHTARLVALDAAPELVTALRTPGEQPLADERLEGVRRFTLTALETAGAVGDEALQDFVSLGYTARNALEVVLGIGAYTMSTLANRMTGAPVDAVPV
;
A
#
# COMPACT_ATOMS: atom_id res chain seq x y z
N MET A 1 -16.25 7.72 -8.82
CA MET A 1 -15.71 9.09 -8.97
C MET A 1 -16.40 10.05 -8.00
N GLU A 2 -17.71 10.27 -8.07
CA GLU A 2 -18.42 11.23 -7.20
C GLU A 2 -18.28 10.96 -5.70
N ALA A 3 -18.33 9.70 -5.25
CA ALA A 3 -18.17 9.36 -3.84
C ALA A 3 -16.76 9.66 -3.29
N MET A 4 -15.72 9.52 -4.12
CA MET A 4 -14.34 9.89 -3.76
C MET A 4 -14.14 11.41 -3.80
N ALA A 5 -14.66 12.06 -4.83
CA ALA A 5 -14.65 13.51 -4.94
C ALA A 5 -15.34 14.14 -3.74
N ARG A 6 -16.53 13.65 -3.32
CA ARG A 6 -17.23 14.16 -2.11
C ARG A 6 -16.43 13.97 -0.82
N LYS A 7 -15.71 12.85 -0.65
CA LYS A 7 -14.82 12.62 0.51
C LYS A 7 -13.58 13.52 0.52
N GLN A 8 -13.19 14.10 -0.62
CA GLN A 8 -12.03 14.99 -0.75
C GLN A 8 -12.41 16.41 -1.21
N GLY A 9 -13.58 16.91 -0.79
CA GLY A 9 -13.97 18.30 -1.05
C GLY A 9 -14.18 18.65 -2.53
N GLY A 10 -14.50 17.66 -3.37
CA GLY A 10 -14.71 17.79 -4.80
C GLY A 10 -13.49 17.52 -5.68
N ARG A 11 -12.30 17.31 -5.10
CA ARG A 11 -11.06 17.03 -5.86
C ARG A 11 -10.84 15.53 -6.05
N VAL A 12 -10.42 15.16 -7.25
CA VAL A 12 -9.94 13.82 -7.58
C VAL A 12 -8.42 13.84 -7.45
N PRO A 13 -7.79 13.04 -6.57
CA PRO A 13 -6.34 13.00 -6.45
C PRO A 13 -5.66 12.73 -7.80
N SER A 14 -4.55 13.39 -8.07
CA SER A 14 -3.78 13.19 -9.30
C SER A 14 -3.39 11.71 -9.50
N ALA A 15 -3.16 10.97 -8.41
CA ALA A 15 -2.85 9.55 -8.40
C ALA A 15 -3.96 8.64 -8.97
N VAL A 16 -5.21 9.10 -9.01
CA VAL A 16 -6.33 8.36 -9.61
C VAL A 16 -6.91 9.07 -10.83
N ALA A 17 -6.66 10.37 -10.98
CA ALA A 17 -7.12 11.15 -12.12
C ALA A 17 -6.58 10.60 -13.45
N ARG A 18 -5.30 10.19 -13.49
CA ARG A 18 -4.70 9.65 -14.73
C ARG A 18 -5.23 8.26 -15.10
N LEU A 19 -5.60 7.46 -14.10
CA LEU A 19 -6.24 6.15 -14.31
C LEU A 19 -7.60 6.31 -15.00
N ALA A 20 -8.29 7.45 -14.86
CA ALA A 20 -9.58 7.70 -15.51
C ALA A 20 -9.53 7.66 -17.05
N THR A 21 -8.33 7.69 -17.65
CA THR A 21 -8.12 7.44 -19.08
C THR A 21 -8.58 6.03 -19.49
N SER A 22 -8.51 5.05 -18.58
CA SER A 22 -9.20 3.75 -18.69
C SER A 22 -10.18 3.60 -17.53
N PRO A 23 -11.48 3.83 -17.75
CA PRO A 23 -12.52 3.63 -16.74
C PRO A 23 -12.48 2.24 -16.10
N GLU A 24 -12.06 1.22 -16.84
CA GLU A 24 -11.91 -0.17 -16.39
C GLU A 24 -10.78 -0.30 -15.38
N THR A 25 -9.61 0.29 -15.68
CA THR A 25 -8.45 0.29 -14.77
C THR A 25 -8.77 1.08 -13.49
N LEU A 26 -9.38 2.25 -13.63
CA LEU A 26 -9.84 3.04 -12.48
C LEU A 26 -10.85 2.24 -11.65
N GLY A 27 -11.89 1.68 -12.28
CA GLY A 27 -12.92 0.89 -11.62
C GLY A 27 -12.34 -0.29 -10.85
N GLY A 28 -11.45 -1.06 -11.49
CA GLY A 28 -10.76 -2.19 -10.86
C GLY A 28 -9.92 -1.77 -9.66
N PHE A 29 -9.12 -0.70 -9.79
CA PHE A 29 -8.35 -0.16 -8.66
C PHE A 29 -9.24 0.29 -7.50
N LEU A 30 -10.33 1.01 -7.78
CA LEU A 30 -11.22 1.51 -6.73
C LEU A 30 -11.95 0.39 -5.98
N GLN A 31 -12.37 -0.66 -6.69
CA GLN A 31 -12.97 -1.83 -6.05
C GLN A 31 -11.96 -2.61 -5.21
N ALA A 32 -10.76 -2.88 -5.77
CA ALA A 32 -9.72 -3.62 -5.07
C ALA A 32 -9.19 -2.86 -3.83
N SER A 33 -8.97 -1.55 -3.94
CA SER A 33 -8.54 -0.71 -2.82
C SER A 33 -9.61 -0.58 -1.75
N ALA A 34 -10.90 -0.48 -2.11
CA ALA A 34 -11.98 -0.49 -1.12
C ALA A 34 -12.09 -1.84 -0.41
N ALA A 35 -11.94 -2.96 -1.13
CA ALA A 35 -11.92 -4.29 -0.53
C ALA A 35 -10.73 -4.43 0.44
N PHE A 36 -9.54 -3.97 0.04
CA PHE A 36 -8.35 -3.97 0.90
C PHE A 36 -8.54 -3.08 2.15
N GLU A 37 -9.19 -1.92 2.00
CA GLU A 37 -9.53 -1.02 3.10
C GLU A 37 -10.46 -1.67 4.13
N SER A 38 -11.34 -2.56 3.67
CA SER A 38 -12.30 -3.31 4.51
C SER A 38 -11.73 -4.63 5.08
N SER A 39 -10.46 -4.93 4.80
CA SER A 39 -9.83 -6.18 5.23
C SER A 39 -9.60 -6.23 6.74
N THR A 40 -9.24 -7.41 7.26
CA THR A 40 -8.95 -7.60 8.69
C THR A 40 -7.54 -7.21 9.09
N LEU A 41 -6.69 -6.79 8.15
CA LEU A 41 -5.42 -6.14 8.46
C LEU A 41 -5.68 -4.79 9.16
N ASP A 42 -5.00 -4.56 10.26
CA ASP A 42 -5.08 -3.27 10.95
C ASP A 42 -4.53 -2.13 10.05
N PRO A 43 -4.93 -0.87 10.30
CA PRO A 43 -4.59 0.24 9.41
C PRO A 43 -3.11 0.42 9.15
N LEU A 44 -2.25 0.24 10.17
CA LEU A 44 -0.79 0.40 10.00
C LEU A 44 -0.23 -0.75 9.15
N SER A 45 -0.65 -2.00 9.40
CA SER A 45 -0.23 -3.13 8.55
C SER A 45 -0.66 -2.96 7.10
N ARG A 46 -1.85 -2.39 6.84
CA ARG A 46 -2.27 -2.07 5.46
C ARG A 46 -1.32 -1.07 4.82
N GLU A 47 -0.99 0.03 5.50
CA GLU A 47 -0.07 1.03 4.98
C GLU A 47 1.37 0.52 4.83
N VAL A 48 1.82 -0.46 5.64
CA VAL A 48 3.09 -1.15 5.42
C VAL A 48 3.10 -1.89 4.08
N VAL A 49 2.03 -2.63 3.74
CA VAL A 49 1.92 -3.28 2.42
C VAL A 49 2.00 -2.23 1.31
N VAL A 50 1.25 -1.12 1.45
CA VAL A 50 1.22 -0.06 0.43
C VAL A 50 2.58 0.58 0.24
N MET A 51 3.23 1.00 1.33
CA MET A 51 4.53 1.66 1.28
C MET A 51 5.62 0.72 0.76
N THR A 52 5.55 -0.57 1.08
CA THR A 52 6.43 -1.61 0.52
C THR A 52 6.28 -1.67 -1.00
N MET A 53 5.05 -1.72 -1.51
CA MET A 53 4.79 -1.68 -2.96
C MET A 53 5.24 -0.37 -3.60
N ALA A 54 4.94 0.77 -2.96
CA ALA A 54 5.23 2.10 -3.47
C ALA A 54 6.74 2.36 -3.59
N THR A 55 7.50 2.03 -2.55
CA THR A 55 8.96 2.21 -2.54
C THR A 55 9.67 1.21 -3.44
N ARG A 56 9.31 -0.08 -3.39
CA ARG A 56 9.84 -1.11 -4.29
C ARG A 56 9.66 -0.74 -5.75
N ASN A 57 8.48 -0.24 -6.12
CA ASN A 57 8.21 0.16 -7.48
C ASN A 57 8.70 1.58 -7.77
N ALA A 58 9.23 2.33 -6.80
CA ALA A 58 9.62 3.75 -6.91
C ALA A 58 8.49 4.69 -7.38
N CYS A 59 7.25 4.45 -6.92
CA CYS A 59 6.12 5.36 -7.16
C CYS A 59 6.16 6.55 -6.21
N HIS A 60 6.81 7.66 -6.61
CA HIS A 60 6.98 8.86 -5.78
C HIS A 60 5.65 9.42 -5.24
N ILE A 61 4.61 9.57 -6.08
CA ILE A 61 3.31 10.05 -5.64
C ILE A 61 2.63 9.11 -4.64
N CYS A 62 2.77 7.79 -4.83
CA CYS A 62 2.23 6.81 -3.90
C CYS A 62 2.95 6.92 -2.54
N VAL A 63 4.28 7.09 -2.55
CA VAL A 63 5.08 7.30 -1.33
C VAL A 63 4.62 8.56 -0.59
N GLU A 64 4.41 9.68 -1.27
CA GLU A 64 3.95 10.92 -0.61
C GLU A 64 2.53 10.79 -0.04
N MET A 65 1.58 10.26 -0.81
CA MET A 65 0.20 10.10 -0.36
C MET A 65 0.09 9.16 0.85
N HIS A 66 0.80 8.04 0.82
CA HIS A 66 0.74 7.06 1.90
C HIS A 66 1.62 7.46 3.09
N THR A 67 2.60 8.35 2.90
CA THR A 67 3.24 9.06 4.02
C THR A 67 2.24 9.92 4.76
N ALA A 68 1.48 10.76 4.05
CA ALA A 68 0.47 11.61 4.67
C ALA A 68 -0.58 10.77 5.41
N ARG A 69 -0.92 9.60 4.87
CA ARG A 69 -1.82 8.65 5.51
C ARG A 69 -1.23 8.02 6.77
N LEU A 70 0.03 7.60 6.76
CA LEU A 70 0.71 7.10 7.96
C LEU A 70 0.74 8.17 9.07
N VAL A 71 1.05 9.41 8.73
CA VAL A 71 1.02 10.53 9.70
C VAL A 71 -0.40 10.73 10.26
N ALA A 72 -1.43 10.65 9.43
CA ALA A 72 -2.83 10.75 9.87
C ALA A 72 -3.31 9.56 10.72
N LEU A 73 -2.57 8.44 10.73
CA LEU A 73 -2.79 7.28 11.60
C LEU A 73 -1.94 7.34 12.87
N ASP A 74 -1.32 8.48 13.16
CA ASP A 74 -0.40 8.68 14.30
C ASP A 74 0.77 7.66 14.30
N ALA A 75 1.23 7.25 13.11
CA ALA A 75 2.39 6.39 12.98
C ALA A 75 3.65 7.05 13.55
N ALA A 76 4.49 6.25 14.23
CA ALA A 76 5.77 6.72 14.74
C ALA A 76 6.63 7.35 13.62
N PRO A 77 7.27 8.51 13.84
CA PRO A 77 8.12 9.15 12.82
C PRO A 77 9.23 8.23 12.27
N GLU A 78 9.75 7.34 13.11
CA GLU A 78 10.77 6.36 12.77
C GLU A 78 10.21 5.31 11.78
N LEU A 79 8.97 4.86 11.98
CA LEU A 79 8.28 3.94 11.07
C LEU A 79 8.07 4.61 9.71
N VAL A 80 7.58 5.86 9.70
CA VAL A 80 7.39 6.63 8.46
C VAL A 80 8.71 6.77 7.70
N THR A 81 9.78 7.13 8.40
CA THR A 81 11.12 7.29 7.82
C THR A 81 11.63 5.97 7.23
N ALA A 82 11.53 4.88 7.99
CA ALA A 82 11.98 3.55 7.56
C ALA A 82 11.18 3.03 6.34
N LEU A 83 9.88 3.32 6.26
CA LEU A 83 9.05 2.93 5.12
C LEU A 83 9.26 3.81 3.88
N ARG A 84 9.64 5.09 4.04
CA ARG A 84 9.91 6.00 2.90
C ARG A 84 11.26 5.71 2.25
N THR A 85 12.27 5.44 3.07
CA THR A 85 13.64 5.19 2.63
C THR A 85 14.09 3.84 3.18
N PRO A 86 13.58 2.72 2.64
CA PRO A 86 13.89 1.40 3.16
C PRO A 86 15.40 1.14 3.04
N GLY A 87 16.04 0.97 4.19
CA GLY A 87 17.42 0.52 4.31
C GLY A 87 17.50 -0.98 4.59
N GLU A 88 18.69 -1.43 4.95
CA GLU A 88 18.93 -2.82 5.37
C GLU A 88 18.37 -3.13 6.77
N GLN A 89 18.09 -2.10 7.57
CA GLN A 89 17.59 -2.28 8.93
C GLN A 89 16.10 -2.65 8.93
N PRO A 90 15.68 -3.60 9.79
CA PRO A 90 14.27 -3.96 9.95
C PRO A 90 13.47 -2.83 10.59
N LEU A 91 12.15 -2.84 10.43
CA LEU A 91 11.26 -1.99 11.21
C LEU A 91 11.36 -2.35 12.71
N ALA A 92 11.23 -1.34 13.58
CA ALA A 92 11.32 -1.53 15.03
C ALA A 92 10.17 -2.38 15.60
N ASP A 93 8.99 -2.30 14.97
CA ASP A 93 7.84 -3.15 15.30
C ASP A 93 7.93 -4.46 14.49
N GLU A 94 8.17 -5.57 15.19
CA GLU A 94 8.35 -6.89 14.59
C GLU A 94 7.11 -7.39 13.85
N ARG A 95 5.91 -7.03 14.33
CA ARG A 95 4.64 -7.38 13.68
C ARG A 95 4.48 -6.61 12.36
N LEU A 96 4.89 -5.34 12.31
CA LEU A 96 4.90 -4.59 11.04
C LEU A 96 6.03 -5.05 10.10
N GLU A 97 7.20 -5.38 10.65
CA GLU A 97 8.29 -5.99 9.87
C GLU A 97 7.87 -7.32 9.25
N GLY A 98 7.09 -8.13 9.96
CA GLY A 98 6.49 -9.35 9.45
C GLY A 98 5.67 -9.13 8.17
N VAL A 99 4.85 -8.07 8.13
CA VAL A 99 4.07 -7.71 6.93
C VAL A 99 4.98 -7.28 5.80
N ARG A 100 5.97 -6.43 6.08
CA ARG A 100 6.95 -5.97 5.08
C ARG A 100 7.67 -7.16 4.45
N ARG A 101 8.24 -8.05 5.27
CA ARG A 101 8.95 -9.25 4.82
C ARG A 101 8.05 -10.18 4.03
N PHE A 102 6.87 -10.53 4.57
CA PHE A 102 5.94 -11.42 3.89
C PHE A 102 5.48 -10.87 2.53
N THR A 103 5.24 -9.55 2.45
CA THR A 103 4.93 -8.86 1.19
C THR A 103 6.06 -8.99 0.17
N LEU A 104 7.32 -8.74 0.59
CA LEU A 104 8.50 -8.87 -0.27
C LEU A 104 8.72 -10.31 -0.72
N THR A 105 8.66 -11.29 0.19
CA THR A 105 8.78 -12.71 -0.11
C THR A 105 7.72 -13.15 -1.11
N ALA A 106 6.46 -12.74 -0.94
CA ALA A 106 5.39 -13.05 -1.88
C ALA A 106 5.67 -12.51 -3.29
N LEU A 107 6.22 -11.29 -3.40
CA LEU A 107 6.61 -10.70 -4.69
C LEU A 107 7.80 -11.41 -5.34
N GLU A 108 8.83 -11.73 -4.55
CA GLU A 108 10.06 -12.36 -5.02
C GLU A 108 9.84 -13.80 -5.48
N THR A 109 8.97 -14.52 -4.79
CA THR A 109 8.64 -15.93 -5.06
C THR A 109 7.41 -16.11 -5.95
N ALA A 110 6.82 -15.03 -6.45
CA ALA A 110 5.54 -15.05 -7.17
C ALA A 110 4.43 -15.82 -6.40
N GLY A 111 4.39 -15.67 -5.09
CA GLY A 111 3.42 -16.29 -4.18
C GLY A 111 3.82 -17.67 -3.66
N ALA A 112 4.92 -18.27 -4.14
CA ALA A 112 5.46 -19.52 -3.64
C ALA A 112 6.25 -19.33 -2.34
N VAL A 113 5.62 -18.73 -1.32
CA VAL A 113 6.27 -18.31 -0.05
C VAL A 113 6.73 -19.48 0.82
N GLY A 114 6.14 -20.67 0.64
CA GLY A 114 6.42 -21.85 1.47
C GLY A 114 5.76 -21.81 2.85
N ASP A 115 5.70 -22.97 3.50
CA ASP A 115 5.03 -23.14 4.80
C ASP A 115 5.73 -22.37 5.92
N GLU A 116 7.07 -22.32 5.89
CA GLU A 116 7.88 -21.62 6.89
C GLU A 116 7.55 -20.12 6.93
N ALA A 117 7.57 -19.42 5.79
CA ALA A 117 7.26 -18.00 5.74
C ALA A 117 5.80 -17.70 6.14
N LEU A 118 4.86 -18.58 5.79
CA LEU A 118 3.46 -18.44 6.22
C LEU A 118 3.32 -18.65 7.73
N GLN A 119 4.03 -19.62 8.30
CA GLN A 119 4.00 -19.91 9.73
C GLN A 119 4.67 -18.80 10.55
N ASP A 120 5.77 -18.23 10.06
CA ASP A 120 6.40 -17.05 10.63
C ASP A 120 5.48 -15.84 10.62
N PHE A 121 4.74 -15.63 9.54
CA PHE A 121 3.75 -14.55 9.47
C PHE A 121 2.63 -14.75 10.50
N VAL A 122 2.14 -15.98 10.65
CA VAL A 122 1.08 -16.31 11.63
C VAL A 122 1.59 -16.23 13.07
N SER A 123 2.85 -16.58 13.34
CA SER A 123 3.43 -16.53 14.70
C SER A 123 3.51 -15.11 15.26
N LEU A 124 3.53 -14.09 14.39
CA LEU A 124 3.45 -12.66 14.73
C LEU A 124 2.02 -12.17 15.02
N GLY A 125 1.06 -13.10 15.15
CA GLY A 125 -0.33 -12.79 15.47
C GLY A 125 -1.18 -12.37 14.27
N TYR A 126 -0.73 -12.66 13.05
CA TYR A 126 -1.58 -12.60 11.85
C TYR A 126 -2.26 -13.95 11.58
N THR A 127 -3.18 -13.94 10.64
CA THR A 127 -3.93 -15.13 10.22
C THR A 127 -3.64 -15.48 8.77
N ALA A 128 -3.98 -16.71 8.36
CA ALA A 128 -3.95 -17.10 6.95
C ALA A 128 -4.87 -16.21 6.08
N ARG A 129 -5.95 -15.66 6.67
CA ARG A 129 -6.78 -14.64 6.01
C ARG A 129 -5.97 -13.37 5.75
N ASN A 130 -5.19 -12.89 6.72
CA ASN A 130 -4.35 -11.71 6.52
C ASN A 130 -3.29 -11.93 5.44
N ALA A 131 -2.75 -13.15 5.29
CA ALA A 131 -1.82 -13.47 4.20
C ALA A 131 -2.47 -13.29 2.82
N LEU A 132 -3.72 -13.71 2.64
CA LEU A 132 -4.50 -13.45 1.42
C LEU A 132 -4.83 -11.96 1.24
N GLU A 133 -5.05 -11.23 2.35
CA GLU A 133 -5.28 -9.78 2.32
C GLU A 133 -4.01 -9.02 1.90
N VAL A 134 -2.80 -9.52 2.23
CA VAL A 134 -1.54 -9.01 1.65
C VAL A 134 -1.52 -9.20 0.14
N VAL A 135 -1.95 -10.36 -0.38
CA VAL A 135 -2.05 -10.60 -1.84
C VAL A 135 -3.04 -9.61 -2.49
N LEU A 136 -4.18 -9.35 -1.86
CA LEU A 136 -5.13 -8.34 -2.31
C LEU A 136 -4.49 -6.94 -2.37
N GLY A 137 -3.73 -6.57 -1.32
CA GLY A 137 -2.96 -5.32 -1.28
C GLY A 137 -1.93 -5.23 -2.40
N ILE A 138 -1.15 -6.30 -2.63
CA ILE A 138 -0.19 -6.39 -3.73
C ILE A 138 -0.90 -6.14 -5.07
N GLY A 139 -2.03 -6.78 -5.34
CA GLY A 139 -2.79 -6.59 -6.57
C GLY A 139 -3.27 -5.14 -6.75
N ALA A 140 -3.92 -4.58 -5.73
CA ALA A 140 -4.44 -3.21 -5.75
C ALA A 140 -3.33 -2.18 -6.00
N TYR A 141 -2.21 -2.31 -5.29
CA TYR A 141 -1.13 -1.34 -5.39
C TYR A 141 -0.15 -1.63 -6.52
N THR A 142 -0.16 -2.81 -7.13
CA THR A 142 0.47 -3.04 -8.44
C THR A 142 -0.22 -2.18 -9.50
N MET A 143 -1.56 -2.21 -9.57
CA MET A 143 -2.31 -1.35 -10.52
C MET A 143 -1.98 0.13 -10.31
N SER A 144 -2.07 0.62 -9.07
CA SER A 144 -1.82 2.03 -8.76
C SER A 144 -0.38 2.46 -9.04
N THR A 145 0.61 1.72 -8.53
CA THR A 145 2.02 2.12 -8.64
C THR A 145 2.51 2.06 -10.08
N LEU A 146 2.12 1.04 -10.87
CA LEU A 146 2.49 0.95 -12.28
C LEU A 146 1.83 2.07 -13.10
N ALA A 147 0.52 2.27 -12.95
CA ALA A 147 -0.20 3.29 -13.70
C ALA A 147 0.32 4.70 -13.40
N ASN A 148 0.56 5.03 -12.13
CA ASN A 148 1.05 6.35 -11.74
C ASN A 148 2.46 6.64 -12.25
N ARG A 149 3.35 5.63 -12.24
CA ARG A 149 4.69 5.76 -12.80
C ARG A 149 4.67 5.91 -14.31
N MET A 150 3.94 5.03 -14.99
CA MET A 150 3.84 5.03 -16.45
C MET A 150 3.28 6.36 -16.96
N THR A 151 2.32 6.94 -16.26
CA THR A 151 1.65 8.17 -16.68
C THR A 151 2.30 9.44 -16.16
N GLY A 152 3.35 9.34 -15.34
CA GLY A 152 4.01 10.50 -14.72
C GLY A 152 3.06 11.34 -13.88
N ALA A 153 2.23 10.70 -13.05
CA ALA A 153 1.28 11.39 -12.19
C ALA A 153 1.99 12.37 -11.24
N PRO A 154 1.65 13.67 -11.24
CA PRO A 154 2.33 14.66 -10.40
C PRO A 154 1.83 14.59 -8.97
N VAL A 155 2.68 14.83 -7.98
CA VAL A 155 2.24 14.99 -6.59
C VAL A 155 1.27 16.18 -6.50
N ASP A 156 0.11 15.97 -5.89
CA ASP A 156 -0.85 17.05 -5.65
C ASP A 156 -0.23 18.08 -4.70
N ALA A 157 -0.35 19.37 -5.05
CA ALA A 157 -0.01 20.43 -4.11
C ALA A 157 -0.98 20.35 -2.91
N VAL A 158 -0.43 20.13 -1.71
CA VAL A 158 -1.17 20.28 -0.46
C VAL A 158 -1.56 21.76 -0.36
N PRO A 159 -2.85 22.12 -0.19
CA PRO A 159 -3.20 23.50 0.13
C PRO A 159 -2.55 23.83 1.47
N VAL A 160 -1.71 24.87 1.48
CA VAL A 160 -1.24 25.53 2.70
C VAL A 160 -2.41 26.12 3.47
#